data_AF-A0A6N1VM13-F1
#
_entry.id   AF-A0A6N1VM13-F1
#
_cell.length_a   1.000
_cell.length_b   1.000
_cell.length_c   1.000
_cell.angle_alpha   90.00
_cell.angle_beta   90.00
_cell.angle_gamma   90.00
#
_symmetry.space_group_name_H-M   'P 1'
#
loop_
_entity.id
_entity.type
_entity.pdbx_description
1 polymer ?
#
loop_
_entity_poly.entity_id
_entity_poly.type
_entity_poly.pdbx_seq_one_letter_code
_entity_poly.pdbx_strand_id
1 'polypeptide(L)'
;MANPKLAEMDLFTVIPDARVIVSEKGVYRQVPLYQRAGGLYAEHRSGFARLIVGGSTSVPAMRWEEVVGVELENDKPAPRERIKATGLRLAAPHAVIEHRAGE
;
A
#
# COMPACT_ATOMS: atom_id res chain seq x y z
N MET A 1 7.36 6.91 -43.18
CA MET A 1 6.28 6.20 -42.46
C MET A 1 6.88 5.66 -41.18
N ALA A 2 6.46 6.14 -40.01
CA ALA A 2 6.96 5.68 -38.72
C ALA A 2 6.43 4.26 -38.42
N ASN A 3 7.29 3.39 -37.91
CA ASN A 3 6.97 2.00 -37.61
C ASN A 3 6.02 1.94 -36.38
N PRO A 4 4.76 1.44 -36.49
CA PRO A 4 3.78 1.46 -35.40
C PRO A 4 4.16 0.57 -34.20
N LYS A 5 5.19 -0.28 -34.35
CA LYS A 5 5.61 -1.27 -33.35
C LYS A 5 6.40 -0.69 -32.16
N LEU A 6 6.77 0.60 -32.21
CA LEU A 6 7.45 1.28 -31.09
C LEU A 6 6.46 1.90 -30.08
N ALA A 7 5.16 2.02 -30.43
CA ALA A 7 4.13 2.58 -29.56
C ALA A 7 3.63 1.59 -28.47
N GLU A 8 4.00 0.31 -28.54
CA GLU A 8 3.54 -0.75 -27.63
C GLU A 8 4.50 -1.04 -26.46
N MET A 9 5.41 -0.11 -26.14
CA MET A 9 6.17 -0.17 -24.89
C MET A 9 5.37 0.53 -23.80
N ASP A 10 4.37 -0.16 -23.23
CA ASP A 10 3.60 0.38 -22.11
C ASP A 10 4.55 0.56 -20.90
N LEU A 11 4.87 1.81 -20.58
CA LEU A 11 5.70 2.19 -19.45
C LEU A 11 4.85 2.22 -18.18
N PHE A 12 5.50 2.12 -17.02
CA PHE A 12 4.80 2.36 -15.76
C PHE A 12 4.30 3.79 -15.70
N THR A 13 2.99 3.96 -15.59
CA THR A 13 2.34 5.26 -15.44
C THR A 13 1.82 5.37 -14.02
N VAL A 14 2.22 6.42 -13.31
CA VAL A 14 1.68 6.70 -11.97
C VAL A 14 0.19 6.98 -12.07
N ILE A 15 -0.61 6.44 -11.16
CA ILE A 15 -2.01 6.79 -11.03
C ILE A 15 -2.09 7.93 -10.00
N PRO A 16 -2.42 9.17 -10.42
CA PRO A 16 -2.50 10.30 -9.51
C PRO A 16 -3.42 10.00 -8.34
N ASP A 17 -3.03 10.45 -7.15
CA ASP A 17 -3.80 10.30 -5.90
C ASP A 17 -4.12 8.87 -5.45
N ALA A 18 -3.74 7.85 -6.23
CA ALA A 18 -3.89 6.46 -5.86
C ALA A 18 -2.72 5.98 -5.01
N ARG A 19 -3.04 5.21 -3.98
CA ARG A 19 -2.09 4.67 -3.01
C ARG A 19 -2.49 3.27 -2.61
N VAL A 20 -1.50 2.48 -2.21
CA VAL A 20 -1.71 1.14 -1.65
C VAL A 20 -0.93 0.97 -0.36
N ILE A 21 -1.57 0.34 0.63
CA ILE A 21 -0.89 -0.13 1.84
C ILE A 21 -0.28 -1.49 1.56
N VAL A 22 1.02 -1.59 1.78
CA VAL A 22 1.81 -2.81 1.59
C VAL A 22 2.50 -3.19 2.88
N SER A 23 2.66 -4.49 3.12
CA SER A 23 3.41 -5.02 4.24
C SER A 23 4.50 -5.99 3.78
N GLU A 24 5.71 -5.85 4.33
CA GLU A 24 6.85 -6.72 4.08
C GLU A 24 7.60 -6.92 5.39
N LYS A 25 7.78 -8.18 5.80
CA LYS A 25 8.50 -8.53 7.06
C LYS A 25 7.97 -7.78 8.30
N GLY A 26 6.65 -7.61 8.40
CA GLY A 26 5.99 -6.93 9.52
C GLY A 26 6.02 -5.40 9.47
N VAL A 27 6.63 -4.79 8.43
CA VAL A 27 6.65 -3.34 8.23
C VAL A 27 5.58 -2.94 7.23
N TYR A 28 4.74 -1.98 7.60
CA TYR A 28 3.68 -1.42 6.75
C TYR A 28 4.10 -0.09 6.16
N ARG A 29 3.80 0.14 4.89
CA ARG A 29 4.07 1.41 4.19
C ARG A 29 2.93 1.72 3.23
N GLN A 30 2.65 3.02 3.10
CA GLN A 30 1.82 3.53 2.02
C GLN A 30 2.73 3.90 0.84
N VAL A 31 2.43 3.40 -0.35
CA VAL A 31 3.25 3.63 -1.54
C VAL A 31 2.39 4.06 -2.74
N PRO A 32 2.97 4.78 -3.72
CA PRO A 32 2.27 5.13 -4.96
C PRO A 32 1.87 3.89 -5.76
N LEU A 33 0.75 4.02 -6.48
CA LEU A 33 0.23 3.00 -7.37
C LEU A 33 0.53 3.38 -8.82
N TYR A 34 0.89 2.37 -9.62
CA TYR A 34 1.24 2.50 -11.02
C TYR A 34 0.41 1.51 -11.85
N GLN A 35 0.16 1.85 -13.10
CA GLN A 35 -0.43 0.95 -14.09
C GLN A 35 0.57 0.61 -15.19
N ARG A 36 0.47 -0.61 -15.70
CA ARG A 36 1.18 -1.07 -16.91
C ARG A 36 0.49 -2.31 -17.48
N ALA A 37 0.22 -2.31 -18.79
CA ALA A 37 -0.36 -3.43 -19.53
C ALA A 37 -1.63 -4.00 -18.85
N GLY A 38 -2.50 -3.11 -18.35
CA GLY A 38 -3.73 -3.47 -17.63
C GLY A 38 -3.54 -4.03 -16.22
N GLY A 39 -2.31 -4.07 -15.70
CA GLY A 39 -2.01 -4.47 -14.33
C GLY A 39 -1.76 -3.29 -13.39
N LEU A 40 -2.03 -3.50 -12.10
CA LEU A 40 -1.69 -2.57 -11.04
C LEU A 40 -0.41 -2.97 -10.33
N TYR A 41 0.39 -1.98 -9.96
CA TYR A 41 1.71 -2.16 -9.39
C TYR A 41 1.96 -1.17 -8.25
N ALA A 42 2.54 -1.67 -7.16
CA ALA A 42 3.05 -0.86 -6.07
C ALA A 42 4.52 -0.52 -6.29
N GLU A 43 4.95 0.68 -5.89
CA GLU A 43 6.38 0.99 -5.79
C GLU A 43 7.07 0.04 -4.79
N HIS A 44 8.20 -0.54 -5.18
CA HIS A 44 9.02 -1.38 -4.31
C HIS A 44 10.50 -1.18 -4.58
N ARG A 45 11.19 -0.50 -3.66
CA ARG A 45 12.62 -0.15 -3.75
C ARG A 45 12.91 0.61 -5.06
N SER A 46 13.68 0.02 -5.97
CA SER A 46 14.01 0.59 -7.28
C SER A 46 13.14 0.05 -8.42
N GLY A 47 12.00 -0.57 -8.11
CA GLY A 47 11.14 -1.21 -9.09
C GLY A 47 9.68 -1.27 -8.64
N PHE A 48 8.96 -2.26 -9.15
CA PHE A 48 7.50 -2.35 -9.04
C PHE A 48 7.06 -3.77 -8.69
N ALA A 49 6.15 -3.90 -7.72
CA ALA A 49 5.52 -5.17 -7.35
C ALA A 49 4.09 -5.22 -7.90
N ARG A 50 3.77 -6.22 -8.73
CA ARG A 50 2.42 -6.40 -9.26
C ARG A 50 1.46 -6.75 -8.13
N LEU A 51 0.33 -6.06 -8.05
CA LEU A 51 -0.76 -6.43 -7.15
C LEU A 51 -1.53 -7.62 -7.76
N ILE A 52 -1.76 -8.64 -6.93
CA ILE A 52 -2.49 -9.86 -7.29
C ILE A 52 -3.72 -9.92 -6.40
N VAL A 53 -4.87 -10.33 -6.97
CA VAL A 53 -6.12 -10.53 -6.23
C VAL A 53 -5.89 -11.38 -4.98
N GLY A 54 -6.55 -11.01 -3.87
CA GLY A 54 -6.38 -11.69 -2.58
C GLY A 54 -5.19 -11.22 -1.73
N GLY A 55 -4.74 -9.98 -1.91
CA GLY A 55 -3.74 -9.35 -1.03
C GLY A 55 -2.29 -9.79 -1.28
N SER A 56 -2.02 -10.53 -2.36
CA SER A 56 -0.67 -11.01 -2.71
C SER A 56 0.02 -10.08 -3.71
N THR A 57 1.35 -10.18 -3.81
CA THR A 57 2.11 -9.47 -4.85
C THR A 57 3.07 -10.40 -5.58
N SER A 58 3.68 -9.92 -6.67
CA SER A 58 4.77 -10.64 -7.35
C SER A 58 6.06 -10.75 -6.51
N VAL A 59 6.14 -10.05 -5.37
CA VAL A 59 7.25 -10.17 -4.41
C VAL A 59 6.81 -11.12 -3.28
N PRO A 60 7.43 -12.30 -3.12
CA PRO A 60 6.92 -13.35 -2.24
C PRO A 60 6.71 -12.93 -0.77
N ALA A 61 7.54 -12.02 -0.26
CA ALA A 61 7.48 -11.56 1.14
C ALA A 61 6.57 -10.32 1.35
N MET A 62 5.88 -9.86 0.31
CA MET A 62 5.12 -8.61 0.31
C MET A 62 3.63 -8.87 0.07
N ARG A 63 2.79 -8.29 0.92
CA ARG A 63 1.33 -8.30 0.81
C ARG A 63 0.80 -6.90 0.59
N TRP A 64 -0.40 -6.78 0.03
CA TRP A 64 -1.16 -5.54 -0.02
C TRP A 64 -2.49 -5.72 0.68
N GLU A 65 -3.04 -4.61 1.15
CA GLU A 65 -4.16 -4.62 2.08
C GLU A 65 -5.32 -3.77 1.61
N GLU A 66 -5.03 -2.53 1.23
CA GLU A 66 -6.03 -1.56 0.85
C GLU A 66 -5.49 -0.69 -0.26
N VAL A 67 -6.35 -0.39 -1.21
CA VAL A 67 -6.07 0.49 -2.33
C VAL A 67 -7.08 1.62 -2.30
N VAL A 68 -6.59 2.85 -2.43
CA VAL A 68 -7.40 4.07 -2.52
C VAL A 68 -7.13 4.72 -3.88
N GLY A 69 -8.15 5.35 -4.47
CA GLY A 69 -8.01 6.12 -5.72
C GLY A 69 -8.17 5.30 -7.01
N VAL A 70 -8.48 4.01 -6.92
CA VAL A 70 -8.91 3.18 -8.06
C VAL A 70 -10.05 2.26 -7.65
N GLU A 71 -11.00 2.05 -8.56
CA GLU A 71 -12.01 1.01 -8.42
C GLU A 71 -11.40 -0.32 -8.88
N LEU A 72 -11.19 -1.23 -7.93
CA LEU A 72 -10.84 -2.59 -8.27
C LEU A 72 -12.13 -3.32 -8.62
N GLU A 73 -12.28 -3.77 -9.87
CA GLU A 73 -13.34 -4.71 -10.26
C GLU A 73 -13.04 -6.08 -9.60
N ASN A 74 -13.35 -6.19 -8.31
CA ASN A 74 -13.31 -7.45 -7.58
C ASN A 74 -14.75 -7.98 -7.49
N ASP A 75 -15.06 -9.01 -8.29
CA ASP A 75 -16.15 -9.92 -7.94
C ASP A 75 -15.76 -10.62 -6.62
N LYS A 76 -16.37 -10.14 -5.54
CA LYS A 76 -16.27 -10.56 -4.12
C LYS A 76 -15.17 -9.88 -3.28
N PRO A 77 -15.54 -9.11 -2.24
CA PRO A 77 -14.57 -8.61 -1.27
C PRO A 77 -13.95 -9.77 -0.49
N ALA A 78 -12.63 -9.72 -0.29
CA ALA A 78 -11.97 -10.57 0.68
C ALA A 78 -12.58 -10.32 2.07
N PRO A 79 -12.85 -11.37 2.87
CA PRO A 79 -13.48 -11.21 4.17
C PRO A 79 -12.47 -10.62 5.16
N ARG A 80 -12.49 -9.30 5.33
CA ARG A 80 -11.95 -8.65 6.52
C ARG A 80 -13.01 -8.72 7.60
N GLU A 81 -13.02 -9.81 8.35
CA GLU A 81 -13.78 -9.90 9.60
C GLU A 81 -13.16 -8.97 10.65
N ARG A 82 -13.65 -7.72 10.64
CA ARG A 82 -14.16 -6.93 11.77
C ARG A 82 -13.30 -6.90 13.05
N ILE A 83 -12.46 -5.86 13.17
CA ILE A 83 -12.21 -5.24 14.49
C ILE A 83 -13.17 -4.05 14.61
N LYS A 84 -14.18 -4.17 15.48
CA LYS A 84 -14.94 -3.01 15.94
C LYS A 84 -14.04 -2.20 16.87
N ALA A 85 -13.48 -1.09 16.38
CA ALA A 85 -12.83 -0.12 17.24
C ALA A 85 -13.89 0.68 18.01
N THR A 86 -14.41 0.11 19.10
CA THR A 86 -14.90 0.92 20.22
C THR A 86 -13.71 1.13 21.15
N GLY A 87 -13.16 2.35 21.14
CA GLY A 87 -12.31 2.89 22.19
C GLY A 87 -10.98 2.18 22.45
N LEU A 88 -9.93 2.46 21.66
CA LEU A 88 -8.56 2.22 22.10
C LEU A 88 -7.83 3.55 22.28
N ARG A 89 -7.79 4.04 23.53
CA ARG A 89 -6.75 4.97 23.99
C ARG A 89 -5.44 4.18 24.04
N LEU A 90 -4.46 4.51 23.20
CA LEU A 90 -3.07 4.24 23.55
C LEU A 90 -2.55 5.41 24.37
N ALA A 91 -2.42 5.19 25.67
CA ALA A 91 -1.67 6.06 26.56
C ALA A 91 -0.19 6.02 26.16
N ALA A 92 0.37 7.19 25.85
CA ALA A 92 1.80 7.40 25.97
C ALA A 92 2.09 7.85 27.42
N PRO A 93 3.10 7.28 28.07
CA PRO A 93 3.87 8.10 28.99
C PRO A 93 5.37 7.96 28.72
N HIS A 94 5.91 8.94 27.99
CA HIS A 94 7.21 9.50 28.36
C HIS A 94 6.91 10.91 28.89
N ALA A 95 6.58 10.98 30.18
CA ALA A 95 6.57 12.25 30.90
C ALA A 95 7.93 12.40 31.59
N VAL A 96 8.53 13.54 31.28
CA VAL A 96 9.80 14.09 31.72
C VAL A 96 9.89 14.13 33.25
N ILE A 97 11.09 13.86 33.77
CA ILE A 97 11.48 13.99 35.17
C ILE A 97 11.44 15.46 35.58
N GLU A 98 10.68 15.80 36.62
CA GLU A 98 10.90 17.02 37.40
C GLU A 98 11.05 16.65 38.87
N HIS A 99 12.24 16.98 39.41
CA HIS A 99 12.59 16.88 40.81
C HIS A 99 11.76 17.88 41.64
N ARG A 100 11.06 17.41 42.68
CA ARG A 100 10.62 18.29 43.77
C ARG A 100 11.67 18.31 44.88
N ALA A 101 12.34 19.46 45.02
CA ALA A 101 12.90 19.92 46.29
C ALA A 101 11.75 20.40 47.20
N GLY A 102 11.97 20.31 48.51
CA GLY A 102 10.94 20.44 49.55
C GLY A 102 10.39 21.84 49.81
N GLU A 103 9.27 21.87 50.52
CA GLU A 103 9.09 22.41 51.88
C GLU A 103 7.80 21.82 52.46
#